data_AF-A0A328SPW6-F1
#
_entry.id   AF-A0A328SPW6-F1
#
_cell.length_a   1.000
_cell.length_b   1.000
_cell.length_c   1.000
_cell.angle_alpha   90.00
_cell.angle_beta   90.00
_cell.angle_gamma   90.00
#
_symmetry.space_group_name_H-M   'P 1'
#
loop_
_entity.id
_entity.type
_entity.pdbx_description
1 polymer ?
#
loop_
_entity_poly.entity_id
_entity_poly.type
_entity_poly.pdbx_seq_one_letter_code
_entity_poly.pdbx_strand_id
1 'polypeptide(L)'
;MYLSYFIYININEEVDKKSEIKKTVASIIATIICYIPWIFTLIHQVSAINRTYVHTAKLSGDIIVNYMTCFVLQDTKQLLDMAIWKILAIVLLILVIIIFIREIGRFKKYEAFSIFSGINIYIFAILLSSFFVTFIFKGMTVRYFVAMIAVLWLSIAILLSKVKDNRILLVALILILALGVHGINTTVGDINYHNELGLEQKNVISDINKADNIVIYNNTYNTYHFLLNNTKEYSLKEYNGVKNPTYTYEDDLAVIMEDNPDKNVYLITVLTNITDSDEKYPDGITGKKLSRQGRNYILKLTQVNDDENSTESAAEDYTT
;
A
#
# COMPACT_ATOMS: atom_id res chain seq x y z
N MET A 1 -5.16 0.79 -25.55
CA MET A 1 -5.92 1.68 -26.46
C MET A 1 -5.41 1.60 -27.91
N TYR A 2 -4.17 2.04 -28.22
CA TYR A 2 -3.66 2.02 -29.61
C TYR A 2 -3.64 0.63 -30.25
N LEU A 3 -3.21 -0.40 -29.53
CA LEU A 3 -3.26 -1.78 -30.04
C LEU A 3 -4.70 -2.23 -30.34
N SER A 4 -5.65 -1.93 -29.44
CA SER A 4 -7.07 -2.21 -29.65
C SER A 4 -7.60 -1.47 -30.89
N TYR A 5 -7.16 -0.23 -31.13
CA TYR A 5 -7.57 0.56 -32.29
C TYR A 5 -6.98 0.01 -33.59
N PHE A 6 -5.74 -0.46 -33.57
CA PHE A 6 -5.15 -1.20 -34.69
C PHE A 6 -5.93 -2.47 -35.04
N ILE A 7 -6.35 -3.24 -34.03
CA ILE A 7 -7.20 -4.42 -34.23
C ILE A 7 -8.54 -4.01 -34.85
N TYR A 8 -9.16 -2.93 -34.35
CA TYR A 8 -10.41 -2.39 -34.89
C TYR A 8 -10.31 -1.98 -36.36
N ILE A 9 -9.27 -1.24 -36.75
CA ILE A 9 -9.04 -0.84 -38.15
C ILE A 9 -8.90 -2.07 -39.06
N ASN A 10 -8.25 -3.13 -38.58
CA ASN A 10 -8.03 -4.34 -39.38
C ASN A 10 -9.31 -5.15 -39.59
N ILE A 11 -10.16 -5.23 -38.56
CA ILE A 11 -11.43 -5.98 -38.60
C ILE A 11 -12.55 -5.19 -39.30
N ASN A 12 -12.51 -3.86 -39.26
CA ASN A 12 -13.56 -3.03 -39.86
C ASN A 12 -13.27 -2.69 -41.33
N GLU A 13 -13.96 -3.37 -42.26
CA GLU A 13 -13.80 -3.18 -43.71
C GLU A 13 -14.33 -1.82 -44.22
N GLU A 14 -15.20 -1.13 -43.47
CA GLU A 14 -15.79 0.16 -43.88
C GLU A 14 -14.83 1.34 -43.67
N VAL A 15 -13.70 1.11 -43.01
CA VAL A 15 -12.75 2.16 -42.63
C VAL A 15 -11.63 2.24 -43.66
N ASP A 16 -11.26 3.45 -44.07
CA ASP A 16 -10.04 3.66 -44.87
C ASP A 16 -8.81 3.33 -44.03
N LYS A 17 -8.37 2.07 -44.13
CA LYS A 17 -7.26 1.50 -43.36
C LYS A 17 -6.00 2.33 -43.50
N LYS A 18 -5.68 2.81 -44.70
CA LYS A 18 -4.43 3.54 -44.98
C LYS A 18 -4.44 4.91 -44.31
N SER A 19 -5.57 5.61 -44.36
CA SER A 19 -5.74 6.92 -43.71
C SER A 19 -5.74 6.78 -42.18
N GLU A 20 -6.50 5.84 -41.63
CA GLU A 20 -6.59 5.66 -40.17
C GLU A 20 -5.31 5.14 -39.54
N ILE A 21 -4.55 4.25 -40.21
CA ILE A 21 -3.22 3.84 -39.73
C ILE A 21 -2.29 5.06 -39.64
N LYS A 22 -2.28 5.94 -40.65
CA LYS A 22 -1.46 7.16 -40.62
C LYS A 22 -1.83 8.07 -39.45
N LYS A 23 -3.13 8.32 -39.23
CA LYS A 23 -3.61 9.11 -38.10
C LYS A 23 -3.24 8.48 -36.76
N THR A 24 -3.35 7.16 -36.65
CA THR A 24 -2.98 6.40 -35.45
C THR A 24 -1.50 6.55 -35.14
N VAL A 25 -0.64 6.35 -36.14
CA VAL A 25 0.81 6.50 -36.00
C VAL A 25 1.17 7.94 -35.63
N ALA A 26 0.56 8.94 -36.28
CA ALA A 26 0.76 10.35 -35.93
C ALA A 26 0.34 10.64 -34.47
N SER A 27 -0.79 10.09 -34.01
CA SER A 27 -1.25 10.23 -32.62
C SER A 27 -0.30 9.57 -31.62
N ILE A 28 0.24 8.38 -31.95
CA ILE A 28 1.25 7.71 -31.12
C ILE A 28 2.50 8.58 -31.00
N ILE A 29 3.01 9.09 -32.13
CA ILE A 29 4.20 9.95 -32.15
C ILE A 29 3.96 11.23 -31.34
N ALA A 30 2.83 11.91 -31.56
CA ALA A 30 2.47 13.10 -30.80
C ALA A 30 2.40 12.82 -29.30
N THR A 31 1.81 11.69 -28.91
CA THR A 31 1.73 11.27 -27.50
C THR A 31 3.12 11.05 -26.92
N ILE A 32 4.00 10.31 -27.61
CA ILE A 32 5.39 10.11 -27.16
C ILE A 32 6.08 11.47 -26.95
N ILE A 33 5.99 12.38 -27.93
CA ILE A 33 6.60 13.71 -27.85
C ILE A 33 6.08 14.49 -26.64
N CYS A 34 4.76 14.48 -26.39
CA CYS A 34 4.17 15.14 -25.22
C CYS A 34 4.62 14.53 -23.89
N TYR A 35 4.92 13.23 -23.86
CA TYR A 35 5.39 12.55 -22.65
C TYR A 35 6.91 12.58 -22.44
N ILE A 36 7.72 12.93 -23.45
CA ILE A 36 9.19 13.03 -23.33
C ILE A 36 9.63 13.86 -22.11
N PRO A 37 9.09 15.07 -21.84
CA PRO A 37 9.49 15.86 -20.67
C PRO A 37 9.25 15.12 -19.34
N TRP A 38 8.17 14.33 -19.28
CA TRP A 38 7.79 13.57 -18.10
C TRP A 38 8.67 12.34 -17.89
N ILE A 39 9.27 11.77 -18.94
CA ILE A 39 10.20 10.65 -18.83
C ILE A 39 11.42 11.04 -17.98
N PHE A 40 11.98 12.25 -18.16
CA PHE A 40 13.10 12.71 -17.33
C PHE A 40 12.72 12.84 -15.86
N THR A 41 11.53 13.37 -15.58
CA THR A 41 10.99 13.47 -14.22
C THR A 41 10.79 12.08 -13.60
N LEU A 42 10.24 11.14 -14.38
CA LEU A 42 10.04 9.76 -13.95
C LEU A 42 11.38 9.08 -13.63
N ILE A 43 12.40 9.24 -14.47
CA ILE A 43 13.75 8.69 -14.22
C ILE A 43 14.32 9.27 -12.92
N HIS A 44 14.18 10.57 -12.68
CA HIS A 44 14.63 11.19 -11.43
C HIS A 44 13.88 10.65 -10.21
N GLN A 45 12.56 10.53 -10.28
CA GLN A 45 11.75 9.99 -9.19
C GLN A 45 12.11 8.53 -8.90
N VAL A 46 12.28 7.72 -9.94
CA VAL A 46 12.67 6.32 -9.82
C VAL A 46 14.06 6.17 -9.21
N SER A 47 15.03 6.96 -9.68
CA SER A 47 16.40 6.95 -9.16
C SER A 47 16.45 7.31 -7.67
N ALA A 48 15.62 8.27 -7.24
CA ALA A 48 15.46 8.61 -5.84
C ALA A 48 14.81 7.46 -5.04
N ILE A 49 13.71 6.88 -5.52
CA ILE A 49 12.95 5.83 -4.82
C ILE A 49 13.77 4.53 -4.70
N ASN A 50 14.53 4.15 -5.72
CA ASN A 50 15.34 2.92 -5.69
C ASN A 50 16.44 2.94 -4.61
N ARG A 51 16.79 4.14 -4.10
CA ARG A 51 17.73 4.33 -2.98
C ARG A 51 17.05 4.36 -1.62
N THR A 52 15.75 4.66 -1.54
CA THR A 52 15.05 4.96 -0.27
C THR A 52 13.97 3.93 0.10
N TYR A 53 13.36 3.25 -0.86
CA TYR A 53 12.30 2.27 -0.61
C TYR A 53 12.78 0.83 -0.85
N VAL A 54 13.12 0.13 0.24
CA VAL A 54 13.53 -1.28 0.21
C VAL A 54 12.33 -2.24 0.09
N HIS A 55 11.12 -1.78 0.40
CA HIS A 55 9.94 -2.64 0.47
C HIS A 55 8.82 -2.14 -0.41
N THR A 56 8.78 -2.67 -1.62
CA THR A 56 7.62 -2.57 -2.48
C THR A 56 7.00 -3.95 -2.66
N ALA A 57 5.68 -4.04 -2.45
CA ALA A 57 4.93 -5.27 -2.61
C ALA A 57 5.14 -5.81 -4.03
N LYS A 58 5.67 -7.04 -4.13
CA LYS A 58 5.75 -7.75 -5.40
C LYS A 58 4.33 -8.02 -5.86
N LEU A 59 4.03 -7.70 -7.11
CA LEU A 59 2.73 -8.00 -7.70
C LEU A 59 2.57 -9.53 -7.77
N SER A 60 1.75 -10.10 -6.90
CA SER A 60 1.41 -11.52 -6.89
C SER A 60 0.07 -11.75 -7.61
N GLY A 61 -0.21 -12.98 -8.03
CA GLY A 61 -1.50 -13.35 -8.62
C GLY A 61 -2.69 -13.02 -7.70
N ASP A 62 -2.49 -13.11 -6.38
CA ASP A 62 -3.50 -12.74 -5.38
C ASP A 62 -3.87 -11.26 -5.45
N ILE A 63 -2.87 -10.40 -5.59
CA ILE A 63 -3.06 -8.95 -5.70
C ILE A 63 -3.90 -8.59 -6.95
N ILE A 64 -3.71 -9.32 -8.05
CA ILE A 64 -4.45 -9.08 -9.30
C ILE A 64 -5.93 -9.46 -9.16
N VAL A 65 -6.23 -10.60 -8.51
CA VAL A 65 -7.61 -11.03 -8.25
C VAL A 65 -8.33 -10.05 -7.34
N ASN A 66 -7.64 -9.47 -6.36
CA ASN A 66 -8.19 -8.42 -5.50
C ASN A 66 -8.61 -7.16 -6.27
N TYR A 67 -7.99 -6.84 -7.40
CA TYR A 67 -8.39 -5.67 -8.21
C TYR A 67 -9.59 -5.91 -9.09
N MET A 68 -9.93 -7.17 -9.35
CA MET A 68 -11.16 -7.50 -10.04
C MET A 68 -12.40 -7.23 -9.17
N THR A 69 -12.28 -7.13 -7.85
CA THR A 69 -13.41 -6.94 -6.93
C THR A 69 -13.68 -5.47 -6.58
N CYS A 70 -13.03 -4.52 -7.25
CA CYS A 70 -13.29 -3.06 -7.20
C CYS A 70 -13.03 -2.33 -5.86
N PHE A 71 -12.85 -3.01 -4.73
CA PHE A 71 -12.92 -2.37 -3.41
C PHE A 71 -11.67 -2.47 -2.53
N VAL A 72 -10.56 -3.03 -3.03
CA VAL A 72 -9.39 -3.31 -2.18
C VAL A 72 -8.31 -2.24 -2.30
N LEU A 73 -8.25 -1.34 -1.32
CA LEU A 73 -7.14 -0.39 -1.16
C LEU A 73 -5.90 -1.11 -0.59
N GLN A 74 -5.10 -1.60 -1.51
CA GLN A 74 -3.64 -1.74 -1.50
C GLN A 74 -2.88 -2.56 -0.44
N ASP A 75 -3.21 -2.65 0.85
CA ASP A 75 -2.27 -3.29 1.82
C ASP A 75 -2.86 -4.39 2.70
N THR A 76 -4.13 -4.72 2.53
CA THR A 76 -4.76 -5.78 3.30
C THR A 76 -4.64 -7.10 2.55
N LYS A 77 -3.55 -7.82 2.85
CA LYS A 77 -3.33 -9.22 2.44
C LYS A 77 -4.55 -10.14 2.64
N GLN A 78 -5.50 -9.74 3.49
CA GLN A 78 -6.59 -10.57 3.97
C GLN A 78 -7.85 -10.55 3.09
N LEU A 79 -8.00 -9.62 2.15
CA LEU A 79 -9.29 -9.39 1.46
C LEU A 79 -9.84 -10.58 0.68
N LEU A 80 -8.96 -11.51 0.31
CA LEU A 80 -9.26 -12.74 -0.42
C LEU A 80 -8.40 -13.92 0.10
N ASP A 81 -8.06 -13.94 1.38
CA ASP A 81 -7.38 -15.12 1.95
C ASP A 81 -8.28 -16.37 1.82
N MET A 82 -9.60 -16.17 1.78
CA MET A 82 -10.53 -17.24 1.48
C MET A 82 -10.58 -17.52 -0.02
N ALA A 83 -10.10 -18.71 -0.41
CA ALA A 83 -10.09 -19.21 -1.78
C ALA A 83 -11.46 -19.09 -2.49
N ILE A 84 -12.57 -19.13 -1.76
CA ILE A 84 -13.93 -19.03 -2.31
C ILE A 84 -14.18 -17.71 -3.05
N TRP A 85 -13.73 -16.58 -2.49
CA TRP A 85 -13.93 -15.28 -3.13
C TRP A 85 -13.07 -15.14 -4.39
N LYS A 86 -11.88 -15.77 -4.41
CA LYS A 86 -10.98 -15.79 -5.58
C LYS A 86 -11.64 -16.56 -6.71
N ILE A 87 -12.22 -17.71 -6.38
CA ILE A 87 -12.97 -18.54 -7.32
C ILE A 87 -14.17 -17.75 -7.87
N LEU A 88 -14.94 -17.07 -7.03
CA LEU A 88 -16.09 -16.27 -7.49
C LEU A 88 -15.69 -15.13 -8.43
N ALA A 89 -14.56 -14.44 -8.17
CA ALA A 89 -14.04 -13.42 -9.07
C ALA A 89 -13.61 -14.00 -10.44
N ILE A 90 -12.96 -15.15 -10.44
CA ILE A 90 -12.58 -15.87 -11.67
C ILE A 90 -13.83 -16.33 -12.44
N VAL A 91 -14.83 -16.86 -11.75
CA VAL A 91 -16.12 -17.26 -12.35
C VAL A 91 -16.81 -16.06 -12.99
N LEU A 92 -16.82 -14.90 -12.32
CA LEU A 92 -17.36 -13.66 -12.89
C LEU A 92 -16.59 -13.24 -14.15
N LEU A 93 -15.24 -13.30 -14.14
CA LEU A 93 -14.44 -12.98 -15.31
C LEU A 93 -14.75 -13.90 -16.49
N ILE A 94 -14.81 -15.22 -16.25
CA ILE A 94 -15.17 -16.20 -17.28
C ILE A 94 -16.58 -15.91 -17.82
N LEU A 95 -17.53 -15.62 -16.94
CA LEU A 95 -18.89 -15.26 -17.33
C LEU A 95 -18.91 -14.01 -18.22
N VAL A 96 -18.18 -12.95 -17.85
CA VAL A 96 -18.04 -11.73 -18.64
C VAL A 96 -17.43 -12.02 -20.02
N ILE A 97 -16.40 -12.87 -20.11
CA ILE A 97 -15.79 -13.27 -21.38
C ILE A 97 -16.79 -14.04 -22.25
N ILE A 98 -17.53 -14.99 -21.68
CA ILE A 98 -18.55 -15.76 -22.41
C ILE A 98 -19.65 -14.83 -22.93
N ILE A 99 -20.13 -13.90 -22.09
CA ILE A 99 -21.13 -12.90 -22.48
C ILE A 99 -20.58 -12.04 -23.62
N PHE A 100 -19.34 -11.56 -23.50
CA PHE A 100 -18.68 -10.78 -24.53
C PHE A 100 -18.62 -11.53 -25.86
N ILE A 101 -18.10 -12.75 -25.90
CA ILE A 101 -18.00 -13.56 -27.12
C ILE A 101 -19.38 -13.83 -27.73
N ARG A 102 -20.39 -14.13 -26.90
CA ARG A 102 -21.75 -14.44 -27.37
C ARG A 102 -22.46 -13.23 -27.95
N GLU A 103 -22.27 -12.05 -27.34
CA GLU A 103 -23.02 -10.85 -27.69
C GLU A 103 -22.26 -9.94 -28.66
N ILE A 104 -20.94 -10.09 -28.85
CA ILE A 104 -20.08 -9.19 -29.68
C ILE A 104 -20.65 -8.94 -31.08
N GLY A 105 -21.21 -9.97 -31.72
CA GLY A 105 -21.79 -9.88 -33.06
C GLY A 105 -23.06 -9.02 -33.16
N ARG A 106 -23.65 -8.64 -32.02
CA ARG A 106 -24.85 -7.80 -31.94
C ARG A 106 -24.53 -6.34 -31.61
N PHE A 107 -23.30 -6.04 -31.19
CA PHE A 107 -22.89 -4.69 -30.89
C PHE A 107 -22.63 -3.90 -32.17
N LYS A 108 -22.90 -2.59 -32.12
CA LYS A 108 -22.33 -1.71 -33.15
C LYS A 108 -20.80 -1.75 -33.03
N LYS A 109 -20.11 -1.62 -34.15
CA LYS A 109 -18.64 -1.75 -34.22
C LYS A 109 -17.91 -0.86 -33.20
N TYR A 110 -18.40 0.36 -32.96
CA TYR A 110 -17.83 1.28 -31.96
C TYR A 110 -18.07 0.84 -30.50
N GLU A 111 -19.19 0.18 -30.21
CA GLU A 111 -19.52 -0.31 -28.86
C GLU A 111 -18.67 -1.54 -28.53
N ALA A 112 -18.59 -2.48 -29.49
CA ALA A 112 -17.69 -3.63 -29.40
C ALA A 112 -16.24 -3.18 -29.19
N PHE A 113 -15.80 -2.16 -29.93
CA PHE A 113 -14.49 -1.54 -29.76
C PHE A 113 -14.30 -0.94 -28.36
N SER A 114 -15.29 -0.21 -27.85
CA SER A 114 -15.21 0.43 -26.52
C SER A 114 -15.07 -0.60 -25.40
N ILE A 115 -15.90 -1.65 -25.43
CA ILE A 115 -15.85 -2.76 -24.46
C ILE A 115 -14.52 -3.51 -24.57
N PHE A 116 -14.10 -3.86 -25.80
CA PHE A 116 -12.83 -4.54 -26.04
C PHE A 116 -11.63 -3.70 -25.62
N SER A 117 -11.66 -2.38 -25.86
CA SER A 117 -10.60 -1.46 -25.47
C SER A 117 -10.49 -1.37 -23.95
N GLY A 118 -11.59 -1.25 -23.22
CA GLY A 118 -11.54 -1.18 -21.76
C GLY A 118 -11.08 -2.47 -21.10
N ILE A 119 -11.54 -3.63 -21.58
CA ILE A 119 -11.04 -4.95 -21.12
C ILE A 119 -9.54 -5.10 -21.45
N ASN A 120 -9.11 -4.75 -22.67
CA ASN A 120 -7.70 -4.84 -23.03
C ASN A 120 -6.83 -3.87 -22.26
N ILE A 121 -7.27 -2.63 -22.01
CA ILE A 121 -6.50 -1.66 -21.23
C ILE A 121 -6.22 -2.24 -19.85
N TYR A 122 -7.22 -2.85 -19.21
CA TYR A 122 -7.04 -3.51 -17.92
C TYR A 122 -6.05 -4.67 -17.99
N ILE A 123 -6.24 -5.61 -18.92
CA ILE A 123 -5.37 -6.79 -19.08
C ILE A 123 -3.93 -6.38 -19.43
N PHE A 124 -3.75 -5.51 -20.43
CA PHE A 124 -2.43 -5.04 -20.83
C PHE A 124 -1.75 -4.26 -19.74
N ALA A 125 -2.47 -3.42 -18.99
CA ALA A 125 -1.85 -2.69 -17.91
C ALA A 125 -1.45 -3.61 -16.77
N ILE A 126 -2.22 -4.65 -16.45
CA ILE A 126 -1.79 -5.71 -15.51
C ILE A 126 -0.54 -6.40 -16.05
N LEU A 127 -0.55 -6.92 -17.28
CA LEU A 127 0.60 -7.63 -17.86
C LEU A 127 1.85 -6.75 -17.94
N LEU A 128 1.71 -5.51 -18.40
CA LEU A 128 2.81 -4.55 -18.50
C LEU A 128 3.36 -4.18 -17.11
N SER A 129 2.49 -4.04 -16.12
CA SER A 129 2.90 -3.76 -14.74
C SER A 129 3.58 -4.97 -14.09
N SER A 130 3.02 -6.17 -14.26
CA SER A 130 3.60 -7.42 -13.81
C SER A 130 4.99 -7.65 -14.42
N PHE A 131 5.15 -7.39 -15.71
CA PHE A 131 6.35 -7.74 -16.47
C PHE A 131 7.40 -6.63 -16.51
N PHE A 132 7.06 -5.41 -16.93
CA PHE A 132 8.04 -4.34 -17.09
C PHE A 132 8.33 -3.63 -15.77
N VAL A 133 7.30 -3.36 -14.97
CA VAL A 133 7.48 -2.56 -13.77
C VAL A 133 8.12 -3.39 -12.68
N THR A 134 7.64 -4.60 -12.37
CA THR A 134 8.27 -5.46 -11.36
C THR A 134 9.76 -5.71 -11.60
N PHE A 135 10.21 -5.75 -12.87
CA PHE A 135 11.61 -5.98 -13.24
C PHE A 135 12.47 -4.70 -13.32
N ILE A 136 11.92 -3.57 -13.77
CA ILE A 136 12.69 -2.32 -14.00
C ILE A 136 12.55 -1.33 -12.84
N PHE A 137 11.38 -1.27 -12.21
CA PHE A 137 11.02 -0.29 -11.20
C PHE A 137 10.59 -1.02 -9.94
N LYS A 138 11.37 -0.96 -8.85
CA LYS A 138 10.95 -1.55 -7.57
C LYS A 138 9.63 -0.94 -7.10
N GLY A 139 8.52 -1.59 -7.46
CA GLY A 139 7.14 -1.34 -7.04
C GLY A 139 6.43 -0.17 -7.72
N MET A 140 5.49 -0.50 -8.60
CA MET A 140 4.30 0.35 -8.69
C MET A 140 3.42 0.09 -7.47
N THR A 141 2.98 1.20 -6.87
CA THR A 141 1.94 1.17 -5.87
C THR A 141 0.58 0.93 -6.54
N VAL A 142 -0.26 0.16 -5.89
CA VAL A 142 -1.58 -0.26 -6.35
C VAL A 142 -2.49 0.92 -6.71
N ARG A 143 -2.30 2.08 -6.07
CA ARG A 143 -3.02 3.33 -6.38
C ARG A 143 -3.07 3.68 -7.88
N TYR A 144 -2.10 3.22 -8.68
CA TYR A 144 -2.09 3.47 -10.12
C TYR A 144 -3.12 2.65 -10.91
N PHE A 145 -3.62 1.52 -10.37
CA PHE A 145 -4.60 0.66 -11.05
C PHE A 145 -6.05 1.13 -10.90
N VAL A 146 -6.34 2.04 -9.96
CA VAL A 146 -7.70 2.49 -9.64
C VAL A 146 -8.44 3.01 -10.87
N ALA A 147 -7.78 3.85 -11.68
CA ALA A 147 -8.37 4.37 -12.91
C ALA A 147 -8.67 3.26 -13.94
N MET A 148 -7.82 2.24 -14.03
CA MET A 148 -8.00 1.13 -14.97
C MET A 148 -9.16 0.21 -14.54
N ILE A 149 -9.30 -0.01 -13.23
CA ILE A 149 -10.41 -0.78 -12.65
C ILE A 149 -11.73 -0.08 -12.99
N ALA A 150 -11.81 1.24 -12.85
CA ALA A 150 -13.01 1.99 -13.23
C ALA A 150 -13.38 1.81 -14.71
N VAL A 151 -12.38 1.83 -15.61
CA VAL A 151 -12.59 1.59 -17.05
C VAL A 151 -13.05 0.15 -17.34
N LEU A 152 -12.51 -0.84 -16.63
CA LEU A 152 -12.96 -2.23 -16.71
C LEU A 152 -14.44 -2.34 -16.33
N TRP A 153 -14.82 -1.81 -15.17
CA TRP A 153 -16.19 -1.90 -14.66
C TRP A 153 -17.20 -1.15 -15.52
N LEU A 154 -16.81 0.00 -16.09
CA LEU A 154 -17.62 0.69 -17.08
C LEU A 154 -17.85 -0.19 -18.33
N SER A 155 -16.82 -0.90 -18.78
CA SER A 155 -16.92 -1.82 -19.92
C SER A 155 -17.84 -3.00 -19.62
N ILE A 156 -17.77 -3.56 -18.41
CA ILE A 156 -18.67 -4.61 -17.92
C ILE A 156 -20.11 -4.09 -17.87
N ALA A 157 -20.34 -2.88 -17.36
CA ALA A 157 -21.68 -2.29 -17.29
C ALA A 157 -22.31 -2.11 -18.69
N ILE A 158 -21.54 -1.61 -19.66
CA ILE A 158 -21.98 -1.48 -21.06
C ILE A 158 -22.31 -2.87 -21.64
N LEU A 159 -21.46 -3.86 -21.40
CA LEU A 159 -21.68 -5.23 -21.87
C LEU A 159 -22.98 -5.82 -21.29
N LEU A 160 -23.16 -5.73 -19.97
CA LEU A 160 -24.34 -6.26 -19.28
C LEU A 160 -25.64 -5.59 -19.71
N SER A 161 -25.61 -4.31 -20.08
CA SER A 161 -26.79 -3.58 -20.59
C SER A 161 -27.41 -4.17 -21.86
N LYS A 162 -26.66 -5.02 -22.58
CA LYS A 162 -27.11 -5.65 -23.84
C LYS A 162 -27.48 -7.12 -23.68
N VAL A 163 -27.28 -7.70 -22.49
CA VAL A 163 -27.61 -9.10 -22.22
C VAL A 163 -29.12 -9.26 -22.22
N LYS A 164 -29.65 -10.01 -23.18
CA LYS A 164 -31.10 -10.31 -23.27
C LYS A 164 -31.53 -11.48 -22.37
N ASP A 165 -30.58 -12.35 -22.03
CA ASP A 165 -30.85 -13.51 -21.17
C ASP A 165 -30.91 -13.04 -19.71
N ASN A 166 -32.13 -12.85 -19.20
CA ASN A 166 -32.38 -12.40 -17.84
C ASN A 166 -31.75 -13.31 -16.78
N ARG A 167 -31.57 -14.62 -17.06
CA ARG A 167 -30.93 -15.54 -16.10
C ARG A 167 -29.44 -15.27 -16.00
N ILE A 168 -28.77 -15.12 -17.13
CA ILE A 168 -27.34 -14.80 -17.18
C ILE A 168 -27.08 -13.43 -16.56
N LEU A 169 -27.90 -12.44 -16.89
CA LEU A 169 -27.83 -11.11 -16.31
C LEU A 169 -28.00 -11.16 -14.79
N LEU A 170 -29.02 -11.89 -14.30
CA LEU A 170 -29.27 -12.04 -12.87
C LEU A 170 -28.08 -12.70 -12.15
N VAL A 171 -27.51 -13.77 -12.70
CA VAL A 171 -26.32 -14.44 -12.14
C VAL A 171 -25.13 -13.49 -12.07
N ALA A 172 -24.88 -12.72 -13.15
CA ALA A 172 -23.80 -11.73 -13.16
C ALA A 172 -24.01 -10.65 -12.09
N LEU A 173 -25.24 -10.12 -11.97
CA LEU A 173 -25.58 -9.11 -10.97
C LEU A 173 -25.44 -9.63 -9.54
N ILE A 174 -25.85 -10.87 -9.26
CA ILE A 174 -25.69 -11.50 -7.94
C ILE A 174 -24.20 -11.65 -7.60
N LEU A 175 -23.37 -12.10 -8.54
CA LEU A 175 -21.93 -12.23 -8.33
C LEU A 175 -21.28 -10.86 -8.06
N ILE A 176 -21.64 -9.85 -8.85
CA ILE A 176 -21.14 -8.47 -8.66
C ILE A 176 -21.56 -7.93 -7.30
N LEU A 177 -22.82 -8.13 -6.90
CA LEU A 177 -23.32 -7.69 -5.60
C LEU A 177 -22.61 -8.40 -4.45
N ALA A 178 -22.44 -9.73 -4.53
CA ALA A 178 -21.75 -10.51 -3.50
C ALA A 178 -20.30 -10.06 -3.32
N LEU A 179 -19.57 -9.90 -4.43
CA LEU A 179 -18.19 -9.40 -4.40
C LEU A 179 -18.10 -7.94 -3.91
N GLY A 180 -19.06 -7.10 -4.31
CA GLY A 180 -19.12 -5.70 -3.89
C GLY A 180 -19.40 -5.54 -2.41
N VAL A 181 -20.39 -6.26 -1.87
CA VAL A 181 -20.74 -6.24 -0.43
C VAL A 181 -19.59 -6.78 0.40
N HIS A 182 -19.00 -7.91 0.03
CA HIS A 182 -17.83 -8.46 0.73
C HIS A 182 -16.64 -7.50 0.69
N GLY A 183 -16.38 -6.91 -0.49
CA GLY A 183 -15.34 -5.90 -0.68
C GLY A 183 -15.53 -4.70 0.25
N ILE A 184 -16.71 -4.09 0.25
CA ILE A 184 -17.04 -2.95 1.12
C ILE A 184 -16.90 -3.33 2.60
N ASN A 185 -17.47 -4.46 3.03
CA ASN A 185 -17.43 -4.88 4.42
C ASN A 185 -15.99 -5.07 4.92
N THR A 186 -15.14 -5.67 4.09
CA THR A 186 -13.73 -5.88 4.46
C THR A 186 -12.97 -4.55 4.49
N THR A 187 -13.18 -3.67 3.51
CA THR A 187 -12.56 -2.34 3.51
C THR A 187 -12.98 -1.50 4.71
N VAL A 188 -14.26 -1.56 5.11
CA VAL A 188 -14.73 -0.91 6.34
C VAL A 188 -14.09 -1.54 7.58
N GLY A 189 -13.99 -2.87 7.63
CA GLY A 189 -13.29 -3.58 8.71
C GLY A 189 -11.83 -3.16 8.83
N ASP A 190 -11.10 -3.10 7.72
CA ASP A 190 -9.70 -2.66 7.68
C ASP A 190 -9.54 -1.21 8.10
N ILE A 191 -10.40 -0.31 7.61
CA ILE A 191 -10.41 1.10 8.01
C ILE A 191 -10.67 1.22 9.51
N ASN A 192 -11.66 0.50 10.05
CA ASN A 192 -11.98 0.52 11.46
C ASN A 192 -10.81 -0.01 12.30
N TYR A 193 -10.20 -1.13 11.91
CA TYR A 193 -9.03 -1.68 12.58
C TYR A 193 -7.85 -0.69 12.59
N HIS A 194 -7.55 -0.06 11.43
CA HIS A 194 -6.51 0.96 11.36
C HIS A 194 -6.84 2.22 12.14
N ASN A 195 -8.12 2.60 12.21
CA ASN A 195 -8.58 3.72 13.03
C ASN A 195 -8.46 3.41 14.53
N GLU A 196 -8.80 2.19 14.97
CA GLU A 196 -8.63 1.75 16.36
C GLU A 196 -7.16 1.77 16.78
N LEU A 197 -6.27 1.20 15.97
CA LEU A 197 -4.82 1.29 16.20
C LEU A 197 -4.33 2.74 16.18
N GLY A 198 -4.87 3.57 15.28
CA GLY A 198 -4.56 4.99 15.21
C GLY A 198 -5.03 5.77 16.44
N LEU A 199 -6.17 5.40 17.03
CA LEU A 199 -6.70 6.01 18.26
C LEU A 199 -5.84 5.66 19.47
N GLU A 200 -5.46 4.39 19.64
CA GLU A 200 -4.53 3.97 20.70
C GLU A 200 -3.23 4.76 20.61
N GLN A 201 -2.64 4.82 19.42
CA GLN A 201 -1.40 5.56 19.21
C GLN A 201 -1.57 7.06 19.45
N LYS A 202 -2.69 7.65 19.00
CA LYS A 202 -2.98 9.07 19.22
C LYS A 202 -3.09 9.40 20.71
N ASN A 203 -3.72 8.53 21.51
CA ASN A 203 -3.81 8.72 22.95
C ASN A 203 -2.42 8.67 23.59
N VAL A 204 -1.60 7.68 23.23
CA VAL A 204 -0.20 7.59 23.72
C VAL A 204 0.61 8.83 23.32
N ILE A 205 0.50 9.29 22.07
CA ILE A 205 1.18 10.51 21.60
C ILE A 205 0.74 11.73 22.42
N SER A 206 -0.56 11.86 22.69
CA SER A 206 -1.09 12.95 23.51
C SER A 206 -0.58 12.87 24.95
N ASP A 207 -0.47 11.68 25.53
CA ASP A 207 -0.01 11.47 26.90
C ASP A 207 1.48 11.74 27.09
N ILE A 208 2.29 11.47 26.05
CA ILE A 208 3.73 11.73 26.07
C ILE A 208 4.09 13.16 25.61
N ASN A 209 3.18 13.93 25.00
CA ASN A 209 3.45 15.29 24.53
C ASN A 209 3.52 16.31 25.68
N LYS A 210 4.53 16.20 26.53
CA LYS A 210 4.74 17.02 27.73
C LYS A 210 6.20 17.48 27.85
N ALA A 211 6.42 18.62 28.50
CA ALA A 211 7.74 19.24 28.62
C ALA A 211 8.74 18.47 29.50
N ASP A 212 8.26 17.55 30.33
CA ASP A 212 9.05 16.63 31.15
C ASP A 212 9.45 15.36 30.39
N ASN A 213 9.04 15.21 29.14
CA ASN A 213 9.30 14.03 28.33
C ASN A 213 10.30 14.31 27.22
N ILE A 214 11.09 13.28 26.92
CA ILE A 214 12.02 13.24 25.81
C ILE A 214 11.52 12.23 24.79
N VAL A 215 11.51 12.62 23.51
CA VAL A 215 11.17 11.73 22.42
C VAL A 215 12.39 11.54 21.52
N ILE A 216 12.74 10.28 21.29
CA ILE A 216 13.86 9.87 20.45
C ILE A 216 13.31 9.23 19.18
N TYR A 217 13.74 9.71 18.02
CA TYR A 217 13.34 9.19 16.72
C TYR A 217 14.40 8.24 16.15
N ASN A 218 13.96 7.05 15.70
CA ASN A 218 14.80 6.11 14.96
C ASN A 218 14.12 5.73 13.63
N ASN A 219 14.47 6.45 12.57
CA ASN A 219 13.93 6.37 11.20
C ASN A 219 12.50 6.90 10.95
N THR A 220 11.85 7.57 11.91
CA THR A 220 10.40 7.94 11.85
C THR A 220 10.07 9.43 12.06
N TYR A 221 11.08 10.33 12.12
CA TYR A 221 10.87 11.74 12.53
C TYR A 221 9.68 12.44 11.86
N ASN A 222 9.56 12.33 10.53
CA ASN A 222 8.55 13.06 9.76
C ASN A 222 7.09 12.74 10.11
N THR A 223 6.82 11.62 10.79
CA THR A 223 5.44 11.17 11.05
C THR A 223 4.86 11.74 12.34
N TYR A 224 5.69 11.96 13.37
CA TYR A 224 5.20 12.28 14.73
C TYR A 224 5.68 13.63 15.26
N HIS A 225 6.74 14.21 14.66
CA HIS A 225 7.32 15.47 15.10
C HIS A 225 6.30 16.59 15.31
N PHE A 226 5.41 16.82 14.34
CA PHE A 226 4.40 17.89 14.45
C PHE A 226 3.35 17.67 15.56
N LEU A 227 3.25 16.45 16.08
CA LEU A 227 2.32 16.10 17.17
C LEU A 227 2.99 16.14 18.55
N LEU A 228 4.33 16.22 18.61
CA LEU A 228 5.15 16.11 19.84
C LEU A 228 5.90 17.40 20.16
N ASN A 229 5.30 18.54 19.80
CA ASN A 229 5.89 19.87 19.87
C ASN A 229 6.15 20.42 21.29
N ASN A 230 5.66 19.75 22.34
CA ASN A 230 5.94 20.13 23.72
C ASN A 230 7.03 19.26 24.35
N THR A 231 7.66 18.37 23.59
CA THR A 231 8.73 17.48 24.09
C THR A 231 10.10 17.99 23.68
N LYS A 232 11.14 17.55 24.40
CA LYS A 232 12.52 17.69 23.92
C LYS A 232 12.82 16.52 22.99
N GLU A 233 13.26 16.82 21.78
CA GLU A 233 13.36 15.84 20.71
C GLU A 233 14.80 15.51 20.33
N TYR A 234 15.09 14.22 20.19
CA TYR A 234 16.36 13.69 19.72
C TYR A 234 16.16 12.77 18.52
N SER A 235 17.21 12.58 17.73
CA SER A 235 17.25 11.57 16.68
C SER A 235 18.55 10.79 16.72
N LEU A 236 18.44 9.45 16.68
CA LEU A 236 19.58 8.54 16.54
C LEU A 236 20.19 8.54 15.13
N LYS A 237 19.53 9.20 14.16
CA LYS A 237 19.99 9.30 12.77
C LYS A 237 19.77 10.69 12.20
N GLU A 238 20.72 11.18 11.42
CA GLU A 238 20.56 12.44 10.72
C GLU A 238 19.55 12.30 9.56
N TYR A 239 18.47 13.07 9.58
CA TYR A 239 17.47 13.08 8.51
C TYR A 239 17.87 14.04 7.40
N ASN A 240 18.55 13.48 6.40
CA ASN A 240 18.88 14.17 5.16
C ASN A 240 17.60 14.55 4.39
N GLY A 241 17.17 15.81 4.47
CA GLY A 241 16.04 16.33 3.70
C GLY A 241 15.19 17.39 4.41
N VAL A 242 15.36 17.58 5.72
CA VAL A 242 14.67 18.62 6.48
C VAL A 242 15.57 19.85 6.57
N LYS A 243 15.12 21.00 6.04
CA LYS A 243 15.81 22.27 6.27
C LYS A 243 15.49 22.74 7.69
N ASN A 244 16.51 22.90 8.53
CA ASN A 244 16.40 23.33 9.93
C ASN A 244 15.61 22.34 10.82
N PRO A 245 16.15 21.14 11.09
CA PRO A 245 15.53 20.24 12.05
C PRO A 245 15.43 20.89 13.43
N THR A 246 14.33 20.66 14.14
CA THR A 246 14.12 21.10 15.53
C THR A 246 14.60 20.08 16.55
N TYR A 247 15.02 18.89 16.10
CA TYR A 247 15.55 17.83 16.95
C TYR A 247 17.07 17.98 17.14
N THR A 248 17.58 17.40 18.22
CA THR A 248 19.03 17.25 18.46
C THR A 248 19.51 15.90 17.93
N TYR A 249 20.60 15.86 17.16
CA TYR A 249 21.20 14.60 16.74
C TYR A 249 22.14 14.09 17.84
N GLU A 250 21.92 12.84 18.25
CA GLU A 250 22.77 12.09 19.17
C GLU A 250 22.54 10.61 18.85
N ASP A 251 23.58 9.88 18.47
CA ASP A 251 23.47 8.48 18.02
C ASP A 251 23.63 7.47 19.15
N ASP A 252 24.12 7.91 20.31
CA ASP A 252 24.21 7.10 21.52
C ASP A 252 22.97 7.28 22.41
N LEU A 253 22.21 6.19 22.55
CA LEU A 253 21.00 6.18 23.36
C LEU A 253 21.29 6.38 24.85
N ALA A 254 22.42 5.85 25.36
CA ALA A 254 22.79 5.94 26.76
C ALA A 254 23.12 7.40 27.13
N VAL A 255 23.87 8.09 26.28
CA VAL A 255 24.21 9.52 26.46
C VAL A 255 22.94 10.36 26.62
N ILE A 256 21.92 10.15 25.77
CA ILE A 256 20.65 10.89 25.87
C ILE A 256 19.97 10.64 27.22
N MET A 257 19.99 9.41 27.73
CA MET A 257 19.37 9.05 29.00
C MET A 257 20.15 9.62 30.19
N GLU A 258 21.48 9.53 30.17
CA GLU A 258 22.38 10.06 31.21
C GLU A 258 22.32 11.58 31.33
N ASP A 259 22.21 12.29 30.19
CA ASP A 259 22.08 13.76 30.15
C ASP A 259 20.73 14.27 30.68
N ASN A 260 19.74 13.38 30.84
CA ASN A 260 18.38 13.74 31.22
C ASN A 260 17.78 12.76 32.26
N PRO A 261 18.42 12.61 33.43
CA PRO A 261 18.07 11.56 34.41
C PRO A 261 16.71 11.79 35.09
N ASP A 262 16.18 13.01 35.04
CA ASP A 262 14.89 13.40 35.63
C ASP A 262 13.71 13.31 34.64
N LYS A 263 13.96 12.93 33.39
CA LYS A 263 12.97 12.97 32.30
C LYS A 263 12.45 11.58 31.97
N ASN A 264 11.18 11.50 31.55
CA ASN A 264 10.67 10.27 30.95
C ASN A 264 11.15 10.20 29.50
N VAL A 265 11.86 9.13 29.15
CA VAL A 265 12.41 8.94 27.80
C VAL A 265 11.57 7.95 27.00
N TYR A 266 11.21 8.35 25.78
CA TYR A 266 10.40 7.55 24.87
C TYR A 266 11.11 7.38 23.53
N LEU A 267 11.08 6.16 22.98
CA LEU A 267 11.66 5.83 21.69
C LEU A 267 10.56 5.54 20.67
N ILE A 268 10.59 6.25 19.54
CA ILE A 268 9.75 5.99 18.38
C ILE A 268 10.61 5.37 17.28
N THR A 269 10.39 4.08 17.03
CA THR A 269 11.27 3.28 16.15
C THR A 269 10.48 2.42 15.16
N VAL A 270 11.08 2.17 14.00
CA VAL A 270 10.63 1.10 13.08
C VAL A 270 11.44 -0.15 13.38
N LEU A 271 10.82 -1.17 13.96
CA LEU A 271 11.49 -2.45 14.22
C LEU A 271 11.38 -3.35 12.99
N THR A 272 12.54 -3.68 12.40
CA THR A 272 12.66 -4.73 11.39
C THR A 272 13.03 -6.04 12.08
N ASN A 273 12.08 -6.98 12.16
CA ASN A 273 12.20 -8.37 12.65
C ASN A 273 12.12 -8.61 14.18
N ILE A 274 11.01 -8.26 14.86
CA ILE A 274 10.88 -8.62 16.28
C ILE A 274 9.51 -9.23 16.64
N THR A 275 9.59 -10.35 17.36
CA THR A 275 8.55 -11.07 18.12
C THR A 275 8.20 -10.31 19.40
N ASP A 276 6.91 -10.24 19.77
CA ASP A 276 6.27 -9.35 20.76
C ASP A 276 6.78 -9.37 22.25
N SER A 277 8.08 -9.41 22.54
CA SER A 277 8.64 -9.31 23.91
C SER A 277 9.46 -8.04 24.12
N ASP A 278 9.54 -7.57 25.38
CA ASP A 278 10.35 -6.42 25.82
C ASP A 278 11.79 -6.50 25.26
N GLU A 279 12.23 -5.42 24.62
CA GLU A 279 13.56 -5.35 24.01
C GLU A 279 14.60 -4.85 25.01
N LYS A 280 15.70 -5.61 25.12
CA LYS A 280 16.95 -5.13 25.71
C LYS A 280 17.69 -4.34 24.64
N TYR A 281 17.91 -3.07 24.92
CA TYR A 281 18.82 -2.21 24.18
C TYR A 281 20.23 -2.33 24.78
N PRO A 282 21.27 -1.84 24.08
CA PRO A 282 22.61 -1.73 24.66
C PRO A 282 22.60 -1.02 26.03
N ASP A 283 23.65 -1.25 26.81
CA ASP A 283 23.95 -0.45 28.02
C ASP A 283 22.88 -0.53 29.12
N GLY A 284 22.27 -1.71 29.30
CA GLY A 284 21.31 -1.95 30.39
C GLY A 284 19.94 -1.27 30.19
N ILE A 285 19.68 -0.74 29.00
CA ILE A 285 18.43 -0.06 28.68
C ILE A 285 17.36 -1.09 28.30
N THR A 286 16.16 -0.94 28.87
CA THR A 286 14.99 -1.76 28.57
C THR A 286 13.87 -0.90 28.02
N GLY A 287 13.12 -1.43 27.04
CA GLY A 287 12.00 -0.72 26.43
C GLY A 287 10.67 -1.42 26.70
N LYS A 288 9.77 -0.75 27.42
CA LYS A 288 8.38 -1.20 27.58
C LYS A 288 7.51 -0.66 26.44
N LYS A 289 6.86 -1.56 25.70
CA LYS A 289 5.94 -1.20 24.61
C LYS A 289 4.70 -0.48 25.12
N LEU A 290 4.41 0.70 24.57
CA LEU A 290 3.20 1.49 24.87
C LEU A 290 2.15 1.42 23.77
N SER A 291 2.57 1.42 22.50
CA SER A 291 1.66 1.36 21.36
C SER A 291 2.39 0.83 20.13
N ARG A 292 1.62 0.27 19.19
CA ARG A 292 2.12 -0.23 17.90
C ARG A 292 1.16 0.14 16.77
N GLN A 293 1.68 0.76 15.71
CA GLN A 293 0.97 0.94 14.45
C GLN A 293 1.78 0.34 13.30
N GLY A 294 1.35 -0.82 12.80
CA GLY A 294 2.10 -1.57 11.79
C GLY A 294 3.46 -2.03 12.32
N ARG A 295 4.54 -1.41 11.82
CA ARG A 295 5.94 -1.64 12.25
C ARG A 295 6.51 -0.51 13.10
N ASN A 296 5.73 0.54 13.35
CA ASN A 296 6.14 1.65 14.21
C ASN A 296 5.75 1.33 15.65
N TYR A 297 6.71 1.49 16.55
CA TYR A 297 6.55 1.25 17.97
C TYR A 297 6.85 2.52 18.75
N ILE A 298 6.06 2.74 19.80
CA ILE A 298 6.37 3.73 20.84
C ILE A 298 6.72 2.94 22.09
N LEU A 299 7.93 3.13 22.58
CA LEU A 299 8.47 2.45 23.74
C LEU A 299 8.79 3.47 24.83
N LYS A 300 8.52 3.13 26.10
CA LYS A 300 9.07 3.85 27.25
C LYS A 300 10.38 3.20 27.63
N LEU A 301 11.45 3.97 27.70
CA LEU A 301 12.78 3.47 28.04
C LEU A 301 13.02 3.59 29.56
N THR A 302 13.72 2.59 30.09
CA THR A 302 14.16 2.54 31.49
C THR A 302 15.58 1.99 31.55
N GLN A 303 16.47 2.69 32.26
CA GLN A 303 17.82 2.22 32.56
C GLN A 303 17.75 1.33 33.80
N VAL A 304 18.25 0.10 33.69
CA VAL A 304 18.39 -0.77 34.87
C VAL A 304 19.68 -0.35 35.57
N ASN A 305 19.56 0.23 36.76
CA ASN A 305 20.73 0.49 37.60
C ASN A 305 21.25 -0.84 38.13
N ASP A 306 22.51 -1.19 37.84
CA ASP A 306 23.17 -2.44 38.26
C ASP A 306 23.40 -2.53 39.79
N ASP A 307 22.84 -1.64 40.60
CA ASP A 307 23.10 -1.52 42.05
C ASP A 307 22.26 -2.47 42.93
N GLU A 308 21.31 -3.24 42.39
CA GLU A 308 20.47 -4.19 43.16
C GLU A 308 21.06 -5.60 43.33
N ASN A 309 22.37 -5.79 43.08
CA ASN A 309 23.08 -7.04 43.39
C ASN A 309 23.98 -6.92 44.63
N SER A 310 23.50 -6.26 45.68
CA SER A 310 24.17 -6.23 46.99
C SER A 310 23.44 -7.09 48.04
N THR A 311 23.96 -8.31 48.22
CA THR A 311 23.94 -9.10 49.47
C THR A 311 22.59 -9.43 50.10
N GLU A 312 21.94 -10.50 49.62
CA GLU A 312 21.16 -11.37 50.50
C GLU A 312 22.07 -12.50 50.99
N SER A 313 22.74 -12.29 52.14
CA SER A 313 23.49 -13.37 52.79
C SER A 313 22.48 -14.37 53.37
N ALA A 314 22.49 -15.58 52.85
CA ALA A 314 21.79 -16.72 53.41
C ALA A 314 22.18 -16.91 54.88
N ALA A 315 21.23 -16.70 55.79
CA ALA A 315 21.28 -17.24 57.13
C ALA A 315 20.90 -18.73 57.03
N GLU A 316 21.92 -19.60 57.08
CA GLU A 316 21.71 -21.02 57.39
C GLU A 316 21.36 -21.15 58.88
N ASP A 317 20.07 -21.36 59.15
CA ASP A 317 19.58 -21.79 60.45
C ASP A 317 19.35 -23.31 60.40
N TYR A 318 20.36 -24.09 60.82
CA TYR A 318 20.19 -25.51 61.11
C TYR A 318 19.97 -25.67 62.62
N THR A 319 18.71 -25.81 63.02
CA THR A 319 18.35 -26.33 64.34
C THR A 319 18.35 -27.85 64.31
N THR A 320 19.03 -28.44 65.31
CA THR A 320 18.81 -29.81 65.81
C THR A 320 17.94 -29.71 67.05
#